data_AF-K1SSN6-F1
#
_entry.id   AF-K1SSN6-F1
#
_cell.length_a   1.000
_cell.length_b   1.000
_cell.length_c   1.000
_cell.angle_alpha   90.00
_cell.angle_beta   90.00
_cell.angle_gamma   90.00
#
_symmetry.space_group_name_H-M   'P 1'
#
loop_
_entity.id
_entity.type
_entity.pdbx_description
1 polymer ?
#
loop_
_entity_poly.entity_id
_entity_poly.type
_entity_poly.pdbx_seq_one_letter_code
_entity_poly.pdbx_strand_id
1 'polypeptide(L)'
;TEDVRYRGHSGIDLMSLVRVGVKTVLMQNTSQGGGSTITQQLAKNLFPRDINENRGKIARTTKLVVSKLKEWITALKLEYNYTKEEIAAMYLNTVEFGSNAYGIKSAAHTFFNKEPHELNIQEAALLAGLVKGPTMYSPRRNPENALARRNLVLDRMASAGAITRHQRDSIAALPILLNYKPVSHNEGPATYFREMLRLTMNAERPKRRQFQNDWDYEQAVKEYDENPIYGWCLKNTKADGTPYDIYRDGLKIYTTIDSRMQEYAEQAHSKADGVGDP
;
A
#
# COMPACT_ATOMS: atom_id res chain seq x y z
N THR A 1 -7.93 6.00 -14.79
CA THR A 1 -7.94 4.64 -15.40
C THR A 1 -8.73 3.65 -14.59
N GLU A 2 -8.77 3.79 -13.27
CA GLU A 2 -9.45 2.86 -12.37
C GLU A 2 -10.96 3.12 -12.28
N ASP A 3 -11.37 4.38 -12.31
CA ASP A 3 -12.77 4.77 -12.20
C ASP A 3 -13.07 5.99 -13.10
N VAL A 4 -13.61 5.73 -14.30
CA VAL A 4 -13.83 6.77 -15.32
C VAL A 4 -14.98 7.71 -14.92
N ARG A 5 -15.96 7.21 -14.16
CA ARG A 5 -17.13 7.96 -13.73
C ARG A 5 -17.06 8.39 -12.28
N TYR A 6 -15.85 8.48 -11.73
CA TYR A 6 -15.60 8.74 -10.32
C TYR A 6 -16.42 9.90 -9.74
N ARG A 7 -16.56 11.01 -10.48
CA ARG A 7 -17.34 12.19 -10.05
C ARG A 7 -18.86 12.03 -10.19
N GLY A 8 -19.34 11.07 -10.99
CA GLY A 8 -20.75 10.90 -11.35
C GLY A 8 -21.52 9.85 -10.55
N HIS A 9 -20.89 9.19 -9.57
CA HIS A 9 -21.56 8.20 -8.70
C HIS A 9 -21.26 8.46 -7.23
N SER A 10 -22.12 7.96 -6.33
CA SER A 10 -21.92 8.06 -4.88
C SER A 10 -21.33 6.75 -4.34
N GLY A 11 -20.04 6.52 -4.58
CA GLY A 11 -19.31 5.33 -4.08
C GLY A 11 -19.53 4.02 -4.82
N ILE A 12 -20.69 3.79 -5.44
CA ILE A 12 -20.97 2.57 -6.22
C ILE A 12 -21.39 2.95 -7.63
N ASP A 13 -20.65 2.49 -8.63
CA ASP A 13 -21.02 2.67 -10.03
C ASP A 13 -21.94 1.54 -10.48
N LEU A 14 -23.25 1.74 -10.28
CA LEU A 14 -24.28 0.77 -10.63
C LEU A 14 -24.25 0.40 -12.13
N MET A 15 -23.96 1.36 -13.00
CA MET A 15 -23.83 1.13 -14.44
C MET A 15 -22.63 0.22 -14.76
N SER A 16 -21.51 0.37 -14.04
CA SER A 16 -20.37 -0.54 -14.17
C SER A 16 -20.67 -1.93 -13.62
N LEU A 17 -21.39 -2.04 -12.50
CA LEU A 17 -21.81 -3.33 -11.94
C LEU A 17 -22.72 -4.11 -12.90
N VAL A 18 -23.75 -3.47 -13.45
CA VAL A 18 -24.65 -4.11 -14.43
C VAL A 18 -23.87 -4.53 -15.67
N ARG A 19 -23.00 -3.67 -16.21
CA ARG A 19 -22.15 -4.00 -17.37
C ARG A 19 -21.28 -5.23 -17.10
N VAL A 20 -20.63 -5.29 -15.94
CA VAL A 20 -19.76 -6.41 -15.56
C VAL A 20 -20.59 -7.68 -15.34
N GLY A 21 -21.75 -7.58 -14.69
CA GLY A 21 -22.66 -8.70 -14.48
C GLY A 21 -23.16 -9.30 -15.80
N VAL A 22 -23.63 -8.45 -16.71
CA VAL A 22 -24.08 -8.85 -18.05
C VAL A 22 -22.94 -9.54 -18.81
N LYS A 23 -21.75 -8.93 -18.88
CA LYS A 23 -20.62 -9.54 -19.61
C LYS A 23 -20.13 -10.84 -19.00
N THR A 24 -20.06 -10.92 -17.68
CA THR A 24 -19.55 -12.12 -16.99
C THR A 24 -20.52 -13.29 -17.12
N VAL A 25 -21.82 -13.03 -16.97
CA VAL A 25 -22.86 -14.06 -16.99
C VAL A 25 -23.25 -14.45 -18.41
N LEU A 26 -23.46 -13.49 -19.32
CA LEU A 26 -23.90 -13.78 -20.69
C LEU A 26 -22.76 -14.09 -21.66
N MET A 27 -21.56 -13.51 -21.49
CA MET A 27 -20.47 -13.65 -22.47
C MET A 27 -19.33 -14.55 -21.98
N GLN A 28 -19.46 -15.18 -20.80
CA GLN A 28 -18.43 -15.99 -20.13
C GLN A 28 -17.04 -15.32 -20.07
N ASN A 29 -17.01 -13.99 -20.17
CA ASN A 29 -15.78 -13.24 -20.32
C ASN A 29 -15.38 -12.61 -18.98
N THR A 30 -14.48 -13.28 -18.26
CA THR A 30 -13.94 -12.83 -16.97
C THR A 30 -12.76 -11.86 -17.12
N SER A 31 -12.30 -11.59 -18.35
CA SER A 31 -11.02 -10.91 -18.62
C SER A 31 -11.07 -9.39 -18.54
N GLN A 32 -12.26 -8.76 -18.45
CA GLN A 32 -12.38 -7.29 -18.51
C GLN A 32 -13.33 -6.69 -17.46
N GLY A 33 -12.73 -6.23 -16.35
CA GLY A 33 -13.29 -5.13 -15.56
C GLY A 33 -13.33 -5.40 -14.06
N GLY A 34 -12.51 -4.66 -13.30
CA GLY A 34 -12.78 -4.45 -11.89
C GLY A 34 -13.95 -3.49 -11.77
N GLY A 35 -15.16 -3.98 -11.48
CA GLY A 35 -16.34 -3.13 -11.29
C GLY A 35 -16.33 -2.32 -9.98
N SER A 36 -15.18 -2.24 -9.29
CA SER A 36 -15.05 -1.54 -8.02
C SER A 36 -14.55 -0.12 -8.25
N THR A 37 -15.16 0.84 -7.56
CA THR A 37 -14.85 2.27 -7.63
C THR A 37 -13.60 2.61 -6.81
N ILE A 38 -13.04 3.80 -6.99
CA ILE A 38 -11.94 4.31 -6.12
C ILE A 38 -12.36 4.27 -4.64
N THR A 39 -13.59 4.69 -4.35
CA THR A 39 -14.12 4.72 -2.98
C THR A 39 -14.25 3.31 -2.38
N GLN A 40 -14.65 2.32 -3.17
CA GLN A 40 -14.67 0.91 -2.73
C GLN A 40 -13.26 0.38 -2.46
N GLN A 41 -12.29 0.73 -3.30
CA GLN A 41 -10.90 0.35 -3.09
C GLN A 41 -10.32 1.02 -1.83
N LEU A 42 -10.63 2.30 -1.59
CA LEU A 42 -10.28 2.99 -0.35
C LEU A 42 -10.90 2.29 0.87
N ALA A 43 -12.20 1.98 0.82
CA ALA A 43 -12.89 1.26 1.89
C ALA A 43 -12.23 -0.10 2.19
N LYS A 44 -11.81 -0.82 1.15
CA LYS A 44 -11.08 -2.09 1.30
C LYS A 44 -9.68 -1.90 1.91
N ASN A 45 -8.99 -0.83 1.58
CA ASN A 45 -7.65 -0.53 2.12
C ASN A 45 -7.73 -0.12 3.61
N LEU A 46 -8.72 0.69 3.98
CA LEU A 46 -8.93 1.13 5.36
C LEU A 46 -9.42 -0.01 6.27
N PHE A 47 -10.23 -0.92 5.73
CA PHE A 47 -10.83 -2.04 6.47
C PHE A 47 -10.47 -3.38 5.78
N PRO A 48 -9.22 -3.85 5.92
CA PRO A 48 -8.79 -5.10 5.30
C PRO A 48 -9.56 -6.29 5.86
N ARG A 49 -9.87 -7.25 4.98
CA ARG A 49 -10.66 -8.43 5.34
C ARG A 49 -9.77 -9.47 6.00
N ASP A 50 -10.16 -9.94 7.19
CA ASP A 50 -9.56 -11.13 7.76
C ASP A 50 -10.14 -12.39 7.07
N ILE A 51 -9.32 -13.02 6.22
CA ILE A 51 -9.67 -14.23 5.47
C ILE A 51 -8.91 -15.47 5.97
N ASN A 52 -8.11 -15.34 7.03
CA ASN A 52 -7.14 -16.36 7.46
C ASN A 52 -7.71 -17.38 8.45
N GLU A 53 -8.96 -17.80 8.24
CA GLU A 53 -9.52 -18.93 8.99
C GLU A 53 -9.68 -20.13 8.06
N ASN A 54 -9.15 -21.30 8.47
CA ASN A 54 -9.37 -22.60 7.85
C ASN A 54 -10.85 -22.99 7.96
N ARG A 55 -11.71 -22.36 7.14
CA ARG A 55 -13.14 -22.65 7.04
C ARG A 55 -13.46 -23.26 5.68
N GLY A 56 -14.45 -24.16 5.64
CA GLY A 56 -14.90 -24.81 4.40
C GLY A 56 -15.35 -23.83 3.30
N LYS A 57 -15.37 -24.29 2.05
CA LYS A 57 -15.63 -23.49 0.84
C LYS A 57 -16.88 -22.60 0.95
N ILE A 58 -17.98 -23.12 1.52
CA ILE A 58 -19.24 -22.38 1.69
C ILE A 58 -19.08 -21.21 2.66
N ALA A 59 -18.49 -21.45 3.84
CA ALA A 59 -18.27 -20.42 4.84
C ALA A 59 -17.36 -19.29 4.31
N ARG A 60 -16.33 -19.64 3.53
CA ARG A 60 -15.46 -18.66 2.86
C ARG A 60 -16.25 -17.80 1.86
N THR A 61 -17.10 -18.39 1.03
CA THR A 61 -17.94 -17.66 0.08
C THR A 61 -18.89 -16.71 0.80
N THR A 62 -19.58 -17.17 1.84
CA THR A 62 -20.50 -16.31 2.62
C THR A 62 -19.74 -15.14 3.26
N LYS A 63 -18.56 -15.39 3.86
CA LYS A 63 -17.71 -14.33 4.45
C LYS A 63 -17.27 -13.30 3.41
N LEU A 64 -16.94 -13.73 2.18
CA LEU A 64 -16.57 -12.84 1.08
C LEU A 64 -17.73 -11.93 0.65
N VAL A 65 -18.95 -12.47 0.56
CA VAL A 65 -20.16 -11.69 0.22
C VAL A 65 -20.45 -10.65 1.30
N VAL A 66 -20.49 -11.06 2.57
CA VAL A 66 -20.70 -10.15 3.70
C VAL A 66 -19.64 -9.06 3.74
N SER A 67 -18.37 -9.41 3.49
CA SER A 67 -17.29 -8.42 3.43
C SER A 67 -17.44 -7.43 2.28
N LYS A 68 -17.93 -7.87 1.11
CA LYS A 68 -18.21 -6.97 -0.02
C LYS A 68 -19.39 -6.03 0.26
N LEU A 69 -20.42 -6.50 0.99
CA LEU A 69 -21.51 -5.64 1.47
C LEU A 69 -21.00 -4.59 2.47
N LYS A 70 -20.13 -4.99 3.42
CA LYS A 70 -19.48 -4.04 4.34
C LYS A 70 -18.67 -2.99 3.57
N GLU A 71 -17.89 -3.39 2.57
CA GLU A 71 -17.14 -2.48 1.69
C GLU A 71 -18.06 -1.47 1.00
N TRP A 72 -19.23 -1.92 0.49
CA TRP A 72 -20.23 -1.04 -0.11
C TRP A 72 -20.81 -0.03 0.88
N ILE A 73 -21.20 -0.48 2.07
CA ILE A 73 -21.73 0.41 3.12
C ILE A 73 -20.67 1.43 3.53
N THR A 74 -19.42 1.02 3.71
CA THR A 74 -18.31 1.91 4.04
C THR A 74 -18.05 2.91 2.91
N ALA A 75 -18.07 2.48 1.64
CA ALA A 75 -17.91 3.39 0.51
C ALA A 75 -19.01 4.46 0.47
N LEU A 76 -20.27 4.07 0.72
CA LEU A 76 -21.38 5.01 0.83
C LEU A 76 -21.18 5.99 1.99
N LYS A 77 -20.74 5.52 3.16
CA LYS A 77 -20.43 6.38 4.30
C LYS A 77 -19.30 7.35 4.01
N LEU A 78 -18.24 6.92 3.30
CA LEU A 78 -17.15 7.80 2.91
C LEU A 78 -17.66 8.93 2.00
N GLU A 79 -18.46 8.58 0.98
CA GLU A 79 -19.01 9.56 0.02
C GLU A 79 -20.06 10.49 0.61
N TYR A 80 -20.69 10.09 1.71
CA TYR A 80 -21.60 10.96 2.46
C TYR A 80 -20.84 11.99 3.31
N ASN A 81 -19.68 11.63 3.86
CA ASN A 81 -18.94 12.46 4.82
C ASN A 81 -17.77 13.23 4.21
N TYR A 82 -17.28 12.84 3.03
CA TYR A 82 -16.09 13.40 2.39
C TYR A 82 -16.35 13.75 0.93
N THR A 83 -15.68 14.79 0.46
CA THR A 83 -15.68 15.22 -0.93
C THR A 83 -14.89 14.25 -1.83
N LYS A 84 -15.08 14.34 -3.14
CA LYS A 84 -14.34 13.54 -4.13
C LYS A 84 -12.84 13.80 -4.06
N GLU A 85 -12.46 15.04 -3.82
CA GLU A 85 -11.08 15.46 -3.72
C GLU A 85 -10.42 14.84 -2.46
N GLU A 86 -11.11 14.86 -1.32
CA GLU A 86 -10.63 14.23 -0.08
C GLU A 86 -10.54 12.71 -0.21
N ILE A 87 -11.54 12.07 -0.81
CA ILE A 87 -11.52 10.61 -1.03
C ILE A 87 -10.38 10.22 -1.97
N ALA A 88 -10.16 10.97 -3.05
CA ALA A 88 -9.04 10.73 -3.95
C ALA A 88 -7.69 10.92 -3.24
N ALA A 89 -7.55 11.93 -2.39
CA ALA A 89 -6.35 12.16 -1.60
C ALA A 89 -6.09 11.02 -0.60
N MET A 90 -7.10 10.60 0.16
CA MET A 90 -7.02 9.44 1.06
C MET A 90 -6.65 8.16 0.30
N TYR A 91 -7.25 7.94 -0.87
CA TYR A 91 -6.95 6.81 -1.73
C TYR A 91 -5.48 6.82 -2.18
N LEU A 92 -5.02 7.93 -2.75
CA LEU A 92 -3.65 8.07 -3.23
C LEU A 92 -2.61 7.95 -2.11
N ASN A 93 -2.96 8.26 -0.86
CA ASN A 93 -2.08 8.12 0.30
C ASN A 93 -2.06 6.70 0.89
N THR A 94 -3.01 5.83 0.54
CA THR A 94 -3.12 4.47 1.13
C THR A 94 -2.69 3.37 0.17
N VAL A 95 -2.76 3.58 -1.14
CA VAL A 95 -2.43 2.54 -2.13
C VAL A 95 -0.93 2.21 -2.17
N GLU A 96 -0.64 0.95 -2.52
CA GLU A 96 0.71 0.47 -2.73
C GLU A 96 1.17 0.71 -4.18
N PHE A 97 2.36 1.28 -4.34
CA PHE A 97 3.03 1.47 -5.63
C PHE A 97 4.18 0.48 -5.85
N GLY A 98 4.41 -0.45 -4.91
CA GLY A 98 5.50 -1.42 -4.93
C GLY A 98 6.82 -0.80 -4.50
N SER A 99 7.89 -1.60 -4.43
CA SER A 99 9.17 -1.16 -3.81
C SER A 99 9.00 -0.64 -2.37
N ASN A 100 8.04 -1.20 -1.62
CA ASN A 100 7.64 -0.73 -0.29
C ASN A 100 7.15 0.74 -0.24
N ALA A 101 6.81 1.32 -1.39
CA ALA A 101 6.26 2.66 -1.46
C ALA A 101 4.73 2.63 -1.28
N TYR A 102 4.27 3.01 -0.08
CA TYR A 102 2.86 3.22 0.24
C TYR A 102 2.53 4.72 0.17
N GLY A 103 1.53 5.07 -0.62
CA GLY A 103 1.12 6.45 -0.84
C GLY A 103 1.90 7.18 -1.92
N ILE A 104 1.24 8.16 -2.56
CA ILE A 104 1.75 8.87 -3.74
C ILE A 104 3.04 9.64 -3.46
N LYS A 105 3.18 10.21 -2.25
CA LYS A 105 4.41 10.90 -1.84
C LYS A 105 5.61 9.95 -1.79
N SER A 106 5.45 8.80 -1.14
CA SER A 106 6.49 7.78 -1.07
C SER A 106 6.85 7.26 -2.46
N ALA A 107 5.86 7.07 -3.33
CA ALA A 107 6.07 6.62 -4.70
C ALA A 107 6.79 7.66 -5.58
N ALA A 108 6.41 8.94 -5.50
CA ALA A 108 7.05 10.02 -6.23
C ALA A 108 8.54 10.13 -5.88
N HIS A 109 8.87 10.05 -4.58
CA HIS A 109 10.25 9.99 -4.10
C HIS A 109 10.95 8.70 -4.56
N THR A 110 10.27 7.56 -4.45
CA THR A 110 10.86 6.25 -4.79
C THR A 110 11.26 6.13 -6.23
N PHE A 111 10.40 6.55 -7.17
CA PHE A 111 10.63 6.33 -8.60
C PHE A 111 11.30 7.51 -9.30
N PHE A 112 11.15 8.72 -8.75
CA PHE A 112 11.59 9.95 -9.42
C PHE A 112 12.34 10.94 -8.52
N ASN A 113 12.48 10.67 -7.21
CA ASN A 113 13.09 11.60 -6.25
C ASN A 113 12.48 13.01 -6.32
N LYS A 114 11.15 13.06 -6.32
CA LYS A 114 10.33 14.27 -6.46
C LYS A 114 9.18 14.28 -5.46
N GLU A 115 8.70 15.46 -5.10
CA GLU A 115 7.41 15.64 -4.46
C GLU A 115 6.26 15.47 -5.48
N PRO A 116 5.05 15.07 -5.06
CA PRO A 116 3.94 14.81 -5.97
C PRO A 116 3.57 15.96 -6.92
N HIS A 117 3.76 17.21 -6.48
CA HIS A 117 3.45 18.40 -7.29
C HIS A 117 4.50 18.71 -8.36
N GLU A 118 5.68 18.08 -8.29
CA GLU A 118 6.77 18.24 -9.26
C GLU A 118 6.73 17.18 -10.38
N LEU A 119 5.81 16.21 -10.27
CA LEU A 119 5.64 15.15 -11.26
C LEU A 119 5.10 15.73 -12.56
N ASN A 120 5.75 15.38 -13.67
CA ASN A 120 5.21 15.67 -14.99
C ASN A 120 4.14 14.63 -15.39
N ILE A 121 3.49 14.85 -16.54
CA ILE A 121 2.37 14.03 -17.00
C ILE A 121 2.76 12.56 -17.21
N GLN A 122 3.93 12.27 -17.79
CA GLN A 122 4.39 10.90 -18.00
C GLN A 122 4.71 10.16 -16.70
N GLU A 123 5.30 10.86 -15.73
CA GLU A 123 5.60 10.32 -14.41
C GLU A 123 4.32 10.03 -13.62
N ALA A 124 3.38 10.98 -13.61
CA ALA A 124 2.06 10.81 -13.00
C ALA A 124 1.27 9.66 -13.66
N ALA A 125 1.32 9.57 -15.00
CA ALA A 125 0.69 8.49 -15.74
C ALA A 125 1.31 7.12 -15.42
N LEU A 126 2.63 7.07 -15.20
CA LEU A 126 3.31 5.84 -14.80
C LEU A 126 2.83 5.39 -13.41
N LEU A 127 2.85 6.28 -12.41
CA LEU A 127 2.40 5.97 -11.05
C LEU A 127 0.92 5.57 -11.01
N ALA A 128 0.04 6.28 -11.72
CA ALA A 128 -1.37 5.92 -11.84
C ALA A 128 -1.58 4.57 -12.55
N GLY A 129 -0.67 4.18 -13.46
CA GLY A 129 -0.66 2.87 -14.10
C GLY A 129 -0.27 1.75 -13.15
N LEU A 130 0.67 2.04 -12.24
CA LEU A 130 1.31 1.13 -11.30
C LEU A 130 0.35 0.62 -10.21
N VAL A 131 -0.60 1.45 -9.76
CA VAL A 131 -1.60 1.09 -8.74
C VAL A 131 -2.38 -0.20 -9.10
N LYS A 132 -2.67 -0.41 -10.38
CA LYS A 132 -3.38 -1.63 -10.85
C LYS A 132 -2.60 -2.92 -10.57
N GLY A 133 -1.28 -2.86 -10.55
CA GLY A 133 -0.43 -4.03 -10.42
C GLY A 133 1.02 -3.64 -10.21
N PRO A 134 1.43 -3.31 -8.96
CA PRO A 134 2.76 -2.78 -8.66
C PRO A 134 3.90 -3.66 -9.14
N THR A 135 3.74 -4.97 -9.04
CA THR A 135 4.72 -5.94 -9.52
C THR A 135 4.72 -6.05 -11.05
N MET A 136 3.54 -6.21 -11.65
CA MET A 136 3.38 -6.46 -13.09
C MET A 136 3.80 -5.26 -13.94
N TYR A 137 3.50 -4.04 -13.49
CA TYR A 137 3.79 -2.80 -14.19
C TYR A 137 4.98 -2.04 -13.59
N SER A 138 5.80 -2.71 -12.77
CA SER A 138 7.01 -2.10 -12.20
C SER A 138 7.96 -1.70 -13.35
N PRO A 139 8.34 -0.42 -13.47
CA PRO A 139 9.26 0.02 -14.53
C PRO A 139 10.68 -0.53 -14.34
N ARG A 140 11.03 -1.00 -13.14
CA ARG A 140 12.32 -1.66 -12.87
C ARG A 140 12.34 -3.13 -13.26
N ARG A 141 11.24 -3.85 -13.00
CA ARG A 141 11.17 -5.30 -13.27
C ARG A 141 10.65 -5.60 -14.67
N ASN A 142 9.70 -4.81 -15.14
CA ASN A 142 8.94 -5.03 -16.37
C ASN A 142 8.78 -3.70 -17.14
N PRO A 143 9.87 -3.12 -17.68
CA PRO A 143 9.86 -1.80 -18.31
C PRO A 143 8.90 -1.71 -19.51
N GLU A 144 8.80 -2.76 -20.33
CA GLU A 144 7.89 -2.79 -21.48
C GLU A 144 6.41 -2.76 -21.04
N ASN A 145 6.05 -3.58 -20.05
CA ASN A 145 4.70 -3.57 -19.49
C ASN A 145 4.37 -2.22 -18.84
N ALA A 146 5.33 -1.62 -18.14
CA ALA A 146 5.19 -0.31 -17.53
C ALA A 146 4.95 0.77 -18.58
N LEU A 147 5.70 0.74 -19.69
CA LEU A 147 5.56 1.66 -20.81
C LEU A 147 4.19 1.54 -21.49
N ALA A 148 3.78 0.31 -21.82
CA ALA A 148 2.47 0.04 -22.40
C ALA A 148 1.34 0.49 -21.48
N ARG A 149 1.49 0.26 -20.16
CA ARG A 149 0.51 0.67 -19.16
C ARG A 149 0.44 2.19 -18.99
N ARG A 150 1.58 2.88 -18.95
CA ARG A 150 1.66 4.35 -18.93
C ARG A 150 0.96 4.94 -20.15
N ASN A 151 1.23 4.41 -21.35
CA ASN A 151 0.63 4.91 -22.58
C ASN A 151 -0.89 4.67 -22.61
N LEU A 152 -1.36 3.55 -22.07
CA LEU A 152 -2.80 3.33 -21.86
C LEU A 152 -3.41 4.37 -20.88
N VAL A 153 -2.68 4.81 -19.85
CA VAL A 153 -3.14 5.90 -18.97
C VAL A 153 -3.24 7.21 -19.76
N LEU A 154 -2.22 7.56 -20.55
CA LEU A 154 -2.21 8.76 -21.40
C LEU A 154 -3.39 8.76 -22.39
N ASP A 155 -3.71 7.62 -23.00
CA ASP A 155 -4.88 7.47 -23.87
C ASP A 155 -6.20 7.79 -23.17
N ARG A 156 -6.32 7.35 -21.91
CA ARG A 156 -7.51 7.62 -21.09
C ARG A 156 -7.56 9.09 -20.67
N MET A 157 -6.42 9.70 -20.38
CA MET A 157 -6.34 11.13 -20.09
C MET A 157 -6.77 11.98 -21.30
N ALA A 158 -6.30 11.63 -22.49
CA ALA A 158 -6.69 12.31 -23.73
C ALA A 158 -8.18 12.12 -24.04
N SER A 159 -8.70 10.90 -23.87
CA SER A 159 -10.12 10.61 -24.06
C SER A 159 -11.03 11.34 -23.07
N ALA A 160 -10.52 11.65 -21.88
CA ALA A 160 -11.23 12.41 -20.85
C ALA A 160 -11.03 13.93 -21.00
N GLY A 161 -10.26 14.40 -21.99
CA GLY A 161 -9.98 15.83 -22.21
C GLY A 161 -8.95 16.45 -21.28
N ALA A 162 -8.22 15.65 -20.48
CA ALA A 162 -7.20 16.15 -19.55
C ALA A 162 -5.90 16.59 -20.27
N ILE A 163 -5.63 16.03 -21.45
CA ILE A 163 -4.51 16.40 -22.33
C ILE A 163 -4.98 16.37 -23.79
N THR A 164 -4.30 17.12 -24.67
CA THR A 164 -4.58 17.06 -26.10
C THR A 164 -4.03 15.78 -26.73
N ARG A 165 -4.56 15.39 -27.90
CA ARG A 165 -4.00 14.26 -28.67
C ARG A 165 -2.54 14.48 -29.03
N HIS A 166 -2.18 15.70 -29.43
CA HIS A 166 -0.81 16.08 -29.73
C HIS A 166 0.12 15.91 -28.52
N GLN A 167 -0.30 16.36 -27.33
CA GLN A 167 0.45 16.15 -26.09
C GLN A 167 0.61 14.66 -25.79
N ARG A 168 -0.46 13.88 -25.90
CA ARG A 168 -0.42 12.43 -25.71
C ARG A 168 0.59 11.77 -26.65
N ASP A 169 0.57 12.10 -27.93
CA ASP A 169 1.47 11.52 -28.94
C ASP A 169 2.93 11.86 -28.64
N SER A 170 3.19 13.13 -28.32
CA SER A 170 4.53 13.61 -27.97
C SER A 170 5.07 12.94 -26.71
N ILE A 171 4.25 12.82 -25.67
CA ILE A 171 4.63 12.23 -24.37
C ILE A 171 4.80 10.72 -24.47
N ALA A 172 3.96 10.04 -25.27
CA ALA A 172 4.03 8.58 -25.43
C ALA A 172 5.34 8.11 -26.06
N ALA A 173 5.99 8.96 -26.87
CA ALA A 173 7.29 8.70 -27.48
C ALA A 173 8.47 8.83 -26.49
N LEU A 174 8.27 9.50 -25.34
CA LEU A 174 9.33 9.67 -24.35
C LEU A 174 9.63 8.34 -23.62
N PRO A 175 10.91 8.01 -23.37
CA PRO A 175 11.26 6.85 -22.57
C PRO A 175 10.84 7.04 -21.11
N ILE A 176 10.81 5.94 -20.34
CA ILE A 176 10.66 6.03 -18.88
C ILE A 176 12.05 6.33 -18.30
N LEU A 177 12.22 7.50 -17.71
CA LEU A 177 13.41 7.89 -16.97
C LEU A 177 13.13 7.80 -15.48
N LEU A 178 13.86 6.93 -14.77
CA LEU A 178 13.72 6.77 -13.33
C LEU A 178 14.88 7.47 -12.61
N ASN A 179 14.57 8.13 -11.51
CA ASN A 179 15.55 8.48 -10.48
C ASN A 179 15.18 7.66 -9.24
N TYR A 180 15.51 6.38 -9.32
CA TYR A 180 14.99 5.39 -8.39
C TYR A 180 15.78 5.39 -7.09
N LYS A 181 15.10 5.75 -6.00
CA LYS A 181 15.62 5.76 -4.64
C LYS A 181 14.59 5.14 -3.71
N PRO A 182 14.59 3.82 -3.51
CA PRO A 182 13.57 3.17 -2.70
C PRO A 182 13.56 3.78 -1.31
N VAL A 183 12.36 3.99 -0.74
CA VAL A 183 12.25 4.39 0.66
C VAL A 183 12.80 3.25 1.51
N SER A 184 14.08 3.32 1.81
CA SER A 184 14.76 2.39 2.68
C SER A 184 14.42 2.74 4.11
N HIS A 185 13.98 1.75 4.88
CA HIS A 185 13.89 1.88 6.33
C HIS A 185 15.29 1.83 6.97
N ASN A 186 16.30 1.46 6.17
CA ASN A 186 17.71 1.33 6.51
C ASN A 186 18.54 2.50 5.96
N GLU A 187 17.91 3.56 5.44
CA GLU A 187 18.62 4.80 5.09
C GLU A 187 18.04 5.96 5.91
N GLY A 188 18.94 6.84 6.34
CA GLY A 188 18.70 7.81 7.41
C GLY A 188 19.26 7.33 8.76
N PRO A 189 19.37 8.22 9.76
CA PRO A 189 19.98 7.89 11.04
C PRO A 189 19.20 6.79 11.77
N ALA A 190 19.92 5.99 12.56
CA ALA A 190 19.38 4.99 13.48
C ALA A 190 18.70 3.78 12.81
N THR A 191 19.35 3.20 11.81
CA THR A 191 18.84 2.03 11.06
C THR A 191 18.59 0.83 11.97
N TYR A 192 19.52 0.54 12.88
CA TYR A 192 19.41 -0.55 13.85
C TYR A 192 18.23 -0.35 14.80
N PHE A 193 18.06 0.87 15.30
CA PHE A 193 16.96 1.20 16.21
C PHE A 193 15.58 1.03 15.55
N ARG A 194 15.45 1.43 14.30
CA ARG A 194 14.20 1.28 13.54
C ARG A 194 13.86 -0.19 13.31
N GLU A 195 14.85 -1.03 12.98
CA GLU A 195 14.66 -2.47 12.83
C GLU A 195 14.32 -3.15 14.16
N MET A 196 14.98 -2.75 15.25
CA MET A 196 14.66 -3.21 16.60
C MET A 196 13.21 -2.88 16.97
N LEU A 197 12.74 -1.64 16.72
CA LEU A 197 11.35 -1.25 16.94
C LEU A 197 10.38 -2.10 16.09
N ARG A 198 10.71 -2.33 14.83
CA ARG A 198 9.91 -3.14 13.90
C ARG A 198 9.74 -4.57 14.40
N LEU A 199 10.81 -5.21 14.87
CA LEU A 199 10.77 -6.56 15.43
C LEU A 199 10.02 -6.60 16.77
N THR A 200 10.30 -5.62 17.64
CA THR A 200 9.71 -5.54 18.98
C THR A 200 8.20 -5.33 18.92
N MET A 201 7.73 -4.34 18.15
CA MET A 201 6.31 -3.98 18.11
C MET A 201 5.44 -4.99 17.37
N ASN A 202 5.99 -5.72 16.39
CA ASN A 202 5.29 -6.77 15.65
C ASN A 202 5.48 -8.17 16.22
N ALA A 203 6.18 -8.32 17.36
CA ALA A 203 6.44 -9.62 17.93
C ALA A 203 5.13 -10.37 18.21
N GLU A 204 5.03 -11.62 17.77
CA GLU A 204 3.91 -12.50 18.10
C GLU A 204 4.01 -12.98 19.56
N ARG A 205 2.86 -13.27 20.17
CA ARG A 205 2.83 -13.92 21.48
C ARG A 205 3.61 -15.24 21.43
N PRO A 206 4.58 -15.47 22.32
CA PRO A 206 5.38 -16.68 22.34
C PRO A 206 4.52 -17.94 22.42
N LYS A 207 4.89 -18.97 21.67
CA LYS A 207 4.21 -20.28 21.65
C LYS A 207 5.12 -21.31 22.31
N ARG A 208 4.59 -22.11 23.25
CA ARG A 208 5.37 -23.08 24.03
C ARG A 208 6.32 -23.95 23.20
N ARG A 209 5.87 -24.37 22.01
CA ARG A 209 6.66 -25.19 21.07
C ARG A 209 7.96 -24.56 20.56
N GLN A 210 8.15 -23.25 20.75
CA GLN A 210 9.35 -22.53 20.31
C GLN A 210 10.50 -22.62 21.33
N PHE A 211 10.27 -23.19 22.52
CA PHE A 211 11.20 -23.17 23.64
C PHE A 211 11.56 -24.58 24.08
N GLN A 212 12.82 -24.80 24.46
CA GLN A 212 13.31 -26.12 24.87
C GLN A 212 12.85 -26.50 26.28
N ASN A 213 12.70 -25.52 27.17
CA ASN A 213 12.41 -25.66 28.59
C ASN A 213 11.28 -24.68 28.98
N ASP A 214 10.64 -24.93 30.13
CA ASP A 214 9.49 -24.12 30.58
C ASP A 214 9.92 -22.72 31.05
N TRP A 215 11.09 -22.62 31.67
CA TRP A 215 11.60 -21.35 32.20
C TRP A 215 11.80 -20.29 31.10
N ASP A 216 12.45 -20.64 29.97
CA ASP A 216 12.64 -19.69 28.86
C ASP A 216 11.31 -19.25 28.24
N TYR A 217 10.33 -20.17 28.18
CA TYR A 217 8.98 -19.85 27.72
C TYR A 217 8.27 -18.88 28.67
N GLU A 218 8.32 -19.14 29.98
CA GLU A 218 7.71 -18.27 30.98
C GLU A 218 8.31 -16.86 30.95
N GLN A 219 9.63 -16.75 30.82
CA GLN A 219 10.30 -15.44 30.68
C GLN A 219 9.86 -14.72 29.41
N ALA A 220 9.78 -15.41 28.27
CA ALA A 220 9.35 -14.80 27.01
C ALA A 220 7.89 -14.34 27.06
N VAL A 221 7.00 -15.12 27.68
CA VAL A 221 5.59 -14.72 27.88
C VAL A 221 5.52 -13.52 28.80
N LYS A 222 6.29 -13.52 29.89
CA LYS A 222 6.36 -12.39 30.82
C LYS A 222 6.83 -11.11 30.12
N GLU A 223 7.88 -11.19 29.31
CA GLU A 223 8.35 -10.06 28.49
C GLU A 223 7.24 -9.55 27.56
N TYR A 224 6.54 -10.45 26.86
CA TYR A 224 5.44 -10.06 25.98
C TYR A 224 4.29 -9.37 26.72
N ASP A 225 3.92 -9.88 27.90
CA ASP A 225 2.78 -9.40 28.68
C ASP A 225 3.12 -8.09 29.45
N GLU A 226 4.33 -7.98 30.02
CA GLU A 226 4.74 -6.85 30.85
C GLU A 226 5.38 -5.69 30.07
N ASN A 227 6.10 -5.96 28.98
CA ASN A 227 6.74 -4.89 28.21
C ASN A 227 5.69 -4.13 27.37
N PRO A 228 5.51 -2.81 27.60
CA PRO A 228 4.47 -2.03 26.91
C PRO A 228 4.63 -2.00 25.39
N ILE A 229 5.86 -2.02 24.87
CA ILE A 229 6.13 -1.90 23.43
C ILE A 229 6.21 -3.25 22.73
N TYR A 230 6.56 -4.31 23.46
CA TYR A 230 6.72 -5.66 22.88
C TYR A 230 5.36 -6.22 22.42
N GLY A 231 5.23 -6.53 21.13
CA GLY A 231 3.97 -6.97 20.52
C GLY A 231 2.87 -5.92 20.50
N TRP A 232 3.19 -4.63 20.70
CA TRP A 232 2.20 -3.54 20.81
C TRP A 232 1.19 -3.52 19.65
N CYS A 233 1.65 -3.76 18.42
CA CYS A 233 0.81 -3.76 17.22
C CYS A 233 -0.28 -4.85 17.26
N LEU A 234 0.01 -5.99 17.91
CA LEU A 234 -0.92 -7.10 18.07
C LEU A 234 -1.77 -6.99 19.34
N LYS A 235 -1.25 -6.34 20.39
CA LYS A 235 -1.97 -6.10 21.66
C LYS A 235 -3.01 -5.00 21.55
N ASN A 236 -2.84 -4.05 20.63
CA ASN A 236 -3.74 -2.93 20.44
C ASN A 236 -4.51 -3.09 19.13
N THR A 237 -5.81 -2.81 19.19
CA THR A 237 -6.69 -2.89 18.02
C THR A 237 -7.28 -1.53 17.69
N LYS A 238 -7.49 -1.29 16.39
CA LYS A 238 -8.24 -0.15 15.88
C LYS A 238 -9.70 -0.22 16.29
N ALA A 239 -10.45 0.86 16.02
CA ALA A 239 -11.89 0.93 16.32
C ALA A 239 -12.73 -0.15 15.61
N ASP A 240 -12.20 -0.76 14.55
CA ASP A 240 -12.83 -1.87 13.82
C ASP A 240 -12.47 -3.27 14.37
N GLY A 241 -11.63 -3.34 15.41
CA GLY A 241 -11.15 -4.57 16.04
C GLY A 241 -9.95 -5.22 15.35
N THR A 242 -9.41 -4.62 14.27
CA THR A 242 -8.21 -5.16 13.62
C THR A 242 -6.93 -4.66 14.30
N PRO A 243 -5.84 -5.47 14.37
CA PRO A 243 -4.56 -5.03 14.90
C PRO A 243 -3.96 -3.85 14.13
N TYR A 244 -3.09 -3.09 14.79
CA TYR A 244 -2.34 -2.01 14.14
C TYR A 244 -1.22 -2.57 13.24
N ASP A 245 -1.02 -1.93 12.08
CA ASP A 245 0.08 -2.19 11.15
C ASP A 245 1.08 -1.03 11.21
N ILE A 246 2.33 -1.32 11.64
CA ILE A 246 3.38 -0.31 11.84
C ILE A 246 3.72 0.46 10.54
N TYR A 247 3.47 -0.13 9.37
CA TYR A 247 3.81 0.46 8.08
C TYR A 247 2.68 1.28 7.48
N ARG A 248 1.42 0.96 7.82
CA ARG A 248 0.25 1.47 7.10
C ARG A 248 -0.63 2.40 7.92
N ASP A 249 -0.65 2.24 9.24
CA ASP A 249 -1.60 2.96 10.10
C ASP A 249 -1.07 4.32 10.59
N GLY A 250 0.07 4.78 10.06
CA GLY A 250 0.58 6.13 10.30
C GLY A 250 1.03 6.41 11.74
N LEU A 251 1.49 5.38 12.46
CA LEU A 251 1.98 5.51 13.83
C LEU A 251 3.17 6.48 13.90
N LYS A 252 3.13 7.43 14.84
CA LYS A 252 4.24 8.33 15.15
C LYS A 252 4.91 7.88 16.43
N ILE A 253 6.19 7.50 16.34
CA ILE A 253 7.00 7.05 17.46
C ILE A 253 7.94 8.20 17.84
N TYR A 254 7.79 8.73 19.04
CA TYR A 254 8.68 9.74 19.59
C TYR A 254 9.71 9.03 20.48
N THR A 255 10.99 9.32 20.25
CA THR A 255 12.11 8.72 20.98
C THR A 255 13.04 9.82 21.49
N THR A 256 13.77 9.55 22.57
CA THR A 256 14.82 10.41 23.11
C THR A 256 16.19 10.14 22.47
N ILE A 257 16.27 9.20 21.52
CA ILE A 257 17.51 8.85 20.83
C ILE A 257 18.02 10.02 19.99
N ASP A 258 19.28 10.37 20.21
CA ASP A 258 20.01 11.31 19.35
C ASP A 258 20.51 10.57 18.10
N SER A 259 20.06 11.03 16.94
CA SER A 259 20.38 10.47 15.63
C SER A 259 21.87 10.46 15.31
N ARG A 260 22.64 11.45 15.78
CA ARG A 260 24.08 11.59 15.54
C ARG A 260 24.88 10.63 16.40
N MET A 261 24.48 10.46 17.66
CA MET A 261 25.11 9.48 18.56
C MET A 261 24.93 8.05 18.06
N GLN A 262 23.75 7.74 17.51
CA GLN A 262 23.48 6.42 16.95
C GLN A 262 24.32 6.15 15.69
N GLU A 263 24.52 7.16 14.84
CA GLU A 263 25.40 7.06 13.67
C GLU A 263 26.85 6.78 14.08
N TYR A 264 27.37 7.45 15.12
CA TYR A 264 28.70 7.15 15.66
C TYR A 264 28.81 5.74 16.25
N ALA A 265 27.76 5.26 16.92
CA ALA A 265 27.74 3.89 17.45
C ALA A 265 27.76 2.84 16.32
N GLU A 266 26.98 3.06 15.25
CA GLU A 266 26.96 2.20 14.06
C GLU A 266 28.33 2.20 13.34
N GLN A 267 28.96 3.37 13.18
CA GLN A 267 30.30 3.49 12.61
C GLN A 267 31.39 2.86 13.49
N ALA A 268 31.25 2.92 14.82
CA ALA A 268 32.20 2.30 15.74
C ALA A 268 32.11 0.76 15.70
N HIS A 269 30.90 0.21 15.60
CA HIS A 269 30.70 -1.24 15.43
C HIS A 269 31.23 -1.73 14.08
N SER A 270 30.93 -1.04 12.98
CA SER A 270 31.41 -1.47 11.65
C SER A 270 32.94 -1.45 11.53
N LYS A 271 33.62 -0.51 12.19
CA LYS A 271 35.09 -0.48 12.26
C LYS A 271 35.68 -1.57 13.15
N ALA A 272 34.96 -2.03 14.17
CA ALA A 272 35.40 -3.11 15.06
C ALA A 272 35.26 -4.50 14.40
N ASP A 273 34.28 -4.68 13.52
CA ASP A 273 33.99 -5.96 12.84
C ASP A 273 34.86 -6.24 11.60
N GLY A 274 35.87 -5.41 11.31
CA GLY A 274 36.96 -5.77 10.38
C GLY A 274 36.57 -5.89 8.90
N VAL A 275 35.50 -5.24 8.44
CA VAL A 275 35.31 -5.03 6.99
C VAL A 275 36.11 -3.79 6.59
N GLY A 276 37.41 -3.99 6.37
CA GLY A 276 38.21 -3.06 5.61
C GLY A 276 37.70 -3.01 4.17
N ASP A 277 37.24 -1.84 3.75
CA ASP A 277 36.97 -1.56 2.33
C ASP A 277 38.32 -1.54 1.58
N PRO A 278 38.48 -2.24 0.44
CA PRO A 278 39.58 -1.97 -0.49
C PRO A 278 39.35 -0.67 -1.29
#